data_AF-A0A087U6T4-F1
#
_entry.id   AF-A0A087U6T4-F1
#
_cell.length_a   1.000
_cell.length_b   1.000
_cell.length_c   1.000
_cell.angle_alpha   90.00
_cell.angle_beta   90.00
_cell.angle_gamma   90.00
#
_symmetry.space_group_name_H-M   'P 1'
#
loop_
_entity.id
_entity.type
_entity.pdbx_description
1 polymer ?
#
loop_
_entity_poly.entity_id
_entity_poly.type
_entity_poly.pdbx_seq_one_letter_code
_entity_poly.pdbx_strand_id
1 'polypeptide(L)'
;METVHYTDNMSYGSGSQGPSADYCHLMAELKAQNFDVMKFSSYRTACKLRFIQKRISLHLVDIWNVIEAFRENGLNSLEPRMEINIPRLETLVTSIYFQLNKRLPSTQQIDLDQCTTLLLNWLMSAYDPEDTGKVRVFSIKIALATMCSGKLMDKLRYIFSLICDNNGLLVQSKFADFLREILQVPCSVHESPTFGYRDNLPTSIIDG
;
A
#
# COMPACT_ATOMS: atom_id res chain seq x y z
N MET A 1 -5.12 33.59 15.05
CA MET A 1 -4.33 33.10 13.89
C MET A 1 -3.02 32.62 14.49
N GLU A 2 -3.02 31.40 15.04
CA GLU A 2 -1.85 30.79 15.66
C GLU A 2 -1.36 29.70 14.72
N THR A 3 -0.21 29.96 14.10
CA THR A 3 0.58 28.97 13.38
C THR A 3 1.17 28.01 14.40
N VAL A 4 0.52 26.85 14.55
CA VAL A 4 1.11 25.73 15.26
C VAL A 4 2.16 25.10 14.35
N HIS A 5 3.43 25.46 14.57
CA HIS A 5 4.56 24.69 14.08
C HIS A 5 4.58 23.35 14.83
N TYR A 6 4.04 22.29 14.23
CA TYR A 6 4.30 20.93 14.69
C TYR A 6 5.43 20.31 13.89
N THR A 7 6.45 19.88 14.64
CA THR A 7 7.61 19.13 14.17
C THR A 7 7.19 17.79 13.61
N ASP A 8 7.68 17.46 12.41
CA ASP A 8 7.70 16.11 11.84
C ASP A 8 8.47 15.18 12.80
N ASN A 9 7.76 14.51 13.70
CA ASN A 9 8.32 13.45 14.51
C ASN A 9 8.15 12.11 13.77
N MET A 10 8.92 11.94 12.70
CA MET A 10 9.49 10.62 12.40
C MET A 10 10.70 10.48 13.32
N SER A 11 10.50 9.87 14.49
CA SER A 11 11.60 9.45 15.34
C SER A 11 12.34 8.31 14.66
N TYR A 12 13.35 8.65 13.87
CA TYR A 12 14.31 7.69 13.32
C TYR A 12 15.09 7.08 14.50
N GLY A 13 14.83 5.80 14.77
CA GLY A 13 15.64 5.00 15.68
C GLY A 13 17.09 5.00 15.20
N SER A 14 18.02 5.17 16.15
CA SER A 14 19.46 5.20 15.93
C SER A 14 19.94 3.89 15.29
N GLY A 15 20.04 3.88 13.96
CA GLY A 15 20.44 2.74 13.14
C GLY A 15 19.98 2.84 11.67
N SER A 16 19.00 3.71 11.36
CA SER A 16 18.33 3.76 10.05
C SER A 16 19.23 4.19 8.89
N GLN A 17 19.33 3.38 7.84
CA GLN A 17 19.56 3.92 6.51
C GLN A 17 18.31 4.74 6.17
N GLY A 18 18.48 6.04 5.90
CA GLY A 18 17.34 6.90 5.56
C GLY A 18 16.57 6.39 4.33
N PRO A 19 15.39 6.95 4.04
CA PRO A 19 14.59 6.53 2.89
C PRO A 19 15.42 6.50 1.60
N SER A 20 15.21 5.47 0.77
CA SER A 20 16.00 5.27 -0.45
C SER A 20 15.95 6.50 -1.37
N ALA A 21 17.01 6.70 -2.17
CA ALA A 21 17.08 7.83 -3.11
C ALA A 21 15.89 7.83 -4.08
N ASP A 22 15.48 6.65 -4.56
CA ASP A 22 14.34 6.49 -5.45
C ASP A 22 13.01 6.88 -4.77
N TYR A 23 12.83 6.50 -3.50
CA TYR A 23 11.66 6.92 -2.73
C TYR A 23 11.63 8.42 -2.49
N CYS A 24 12.77 9.00 -2.12
CA CYS A 24 12.91 10.45 -1.92
C CYS A 24 12.57 11.22 -3.21
N HIS A 25 13.04 10.73 -4.36
CA HIS A 25 12.73 11.31 -5.66
C HIS A 25 11.23 11.20 -5.99
N LEU A 26 10.62 10.02 -5.79
CA LEU A 26 9.19 9.80 -5.99
C LEU A 26 8.33 10.78 -5.17
N MET A 27 8.70 10.99 -3.90
CA MET A 27 7.99 11.91 -3.01
C MET A 27 8.23 13.38 -3.36
N ALA A 28 9.42 13.74 -3.83
CA ALA A 28 9.70 15.07 -4.35
C ALA A 28 8.82 15.39 -5.58
N GLU A 29 8.67 14.43 -6.49
CA GLU A 29 7.81 14.60 -7.67
C GLU A 29 6.32 14.67 -7.30
N LEU A 30 5.88 13.89 -6.30
CA LEU A 30 4.53 13.98 -5.76
C LEU A 30 4.26 15.38 -5.21
N LYS A 31 5.19 15.92 -4.41
CA LYS A 31 5.09 17.27 -3.83
C LYS A 31 5.04 18.34 -4.92
N ALA A 32 5.80 18.18 -6.00
CA ALA A 32 5.80 19.09 -7.14
C ALA A 32 4.45 19.15 -7.88
N GLN A 33 3.58 18.14 -7.76
CA GLN A 33 2.23 18.18 -8.35
C GLN A 33 1.28 19.18 -7.66
N ASN A 34 1.66 19.68 -6.47
CA ASN A 34 0.89 20.67 -5.73
C ASN A 34 -0.57 20.27 -5.45
N PHE A 35 -0.82 18.98 -5.17
CA PHE A 35 -2.16 18.49 -4.84
C PHE A 35 -2.72 19.09 -3.54
N ASP A 36 -1.87 19.63 -2.66
CA ASP A 36 -2.26 20.21 -1.38
C ASP A 36 -3.22 21.41 -1.48
N VAL A 37 -3.31 22.04 -2.66
CA VAL A 37 -4.31 23.09 -2.94
C VAL A 37 -5.75 22.57 -2.95
N MET A 38 -5.97 21.26 -3.07
CA MET A 38 -7.29 20.65 -3.10
C MET A 38 -7.94 20.72 -1.71
N LYS A 39 -9.09 21.42 -1.63
CA LYS A 39 -9.84 21.64 -0.39
C LYS A 39 -10.38 20.34 0.23
N PHE A 40 -10.97 19.47 -0.60
CA PHE A 40 -11.56 18.22 -0.12
C PHE A 40 -10.48 17.17 0.08
N SER A 41 -10.27 16.74 1.32
CA SER A 41 -9.24 15.78 1.69
C SER A 41 -9.35 14.46 0.95
N SER A 42 -10.56 13.90 0.78
CA SER A 42 -10.75 12.65 0.05
C SER A 42 -10.29 12.75 -1.42
N TYR A 43 -10.55 13.88 -2.09
CA TYR A 43 -10.11 14.10 -3.46
C TYR A 43 -8.60 14.33 -3.54
N ARG A 44 -8.05 15.11 -2.60
CA ARG A 44 -6.61 15.33 -2.48
C ARG A 44 -5.85 14.00 -2.32
N THR A 45 -6.26 13.19 -1.36
CA THR A 45 -5.70 11.85 -1.12
C THR A 45 -5.84 10.98 -2.35
N ALA A 46 -7.02 10.95 -2.99
CA ALA A 46 -7.22 10.16 -4.20
C ALA A 46 -6.30 10.61 -5.36
N CYS A 47 -6.08 11.91 -5.55
CA CYS A 47 -5.16 12.43 -6.56
C CYS A 47 -3.71 12.09 -6.26
N LYS A 48 -3.27 12.22 -5.01
CA LYS A 48 -1.93 11.81 -4.56
C LYS A 48 -1.71 10.31 -4.77
N LEU A 49 -2.65 9.47 -4.34
CA LEU A 49 -2.58 8.02 -4.54
C LEU A 49 -2.61 7.65 -6.03
N ARG A 50 -3.42 8.35 -6.84
CA ARG A 50 -3.44 8.13 -8.30
C ARG A 50 -2.10 8.46 -8.95
N PHE A 51 -1.41 9.51 -8.48
CA PHE A 51 -0.06 9.81 -8.94
C PHE A 51 0.90 8.66 -8.61
N ILE A 52 0.94 8.24 -7.33
CA ILE A 52 1.79 7.12 -6.90
C ILE A 52 1.47 5.85 -7.69
N GLN A 53 0.19 5.48 -7.82
CA GLN A 53 -0.29 4.33 -8.59
C GLN A 53 0.21 4.32 -10.04
N LYS A 54 0.31 5.49 -10.68
CA LYS A 54 0.85 5.61 -12.04
C LYS A 54 2.35 5.39 -12.06
N ARG A 55 3.08 5.99 -11.12
CA ARG A 55 4.54 5.91 -11.02
C ARG A 55 5.05 4.51 -10.70
N ILE A 56 4.30 3.77 -9.89
CA ILE A 56 4.57 2.36 -9.60
C ILE A 56 3.82 1.42 -10.56
N SER A 57 3.26 1.88 -11.68
CA SER A 57 2.62 1.00 -12.69
C SER A 57 1.48 0.08 -12.25
N LEU A 58 1.00 0.14 -10.99
CA LEU A 58 -0.11 -0.70 -10.50
C LEU A 58 -1.46 -0.38 -11.16
N HIS A 59 -1.58 0.76 -11.84
CA HIS A 59 -2.73 1.07 -12.69
C HIS A 59 -2.86 0.16 -13.92
N LEU A 60 -1.84 -0.64 -14.25
CA LEU A 60 -1.85 -1.65 -15.32
C LEU A 60 -2.07 -3.07 -14.79
N VAL A 61 -1.98 -3.27 -13.47
CA VAL A 61 -2.13 -4.56 -12.82
C VAL A 61 -3.56 -4.68 -12.32
N ASP A 62 -4.30 -5.71 -12.72
CA ASP A 62 -5.65 -5.94 -12.19
C ASP A 62 -5.65 -6.78 -10.91
N ILE A 63 -6.81 -6.84 -10.23
CA ILE A 63 -6.95 -7.59 -8.98
C ILE A 63 -6.69 -9.09 -9.14
N TRP A 64 -7.02 -9.69 -10.28
CA TRP A 64 -6.75 -11.11 -10.54
C TRP A 64 -5.26 -11.37 -10.61
N ASN A 65 -4.49 -10.45 -11.19
CA ASN A 65 -3.04 -10.58 -11.32
C ASN A 65 -2.37 -10.51 -9.95
N VAL A 66 -2.87 -9.63 -9.07
CA VAL A 66 -2.45 -9.59 -7.67
C VAL A 66 -2.74 -10.94 -7.00
N ILE A 67 -3.96 -11.45 -7.11
CA ILE A 67 -4.36 -12.73 -6.48
C ILE A 67 -3.49 -13.89 -6.96
N GLU A 68 -3.29 -14.02 -8.27
CA GLU A 68 -2.47 -15.09 -8.84
C GLU A 68 -1.00 -14.96 -8.42
N ALA A 69 -0.43 -13.75 -8.37
CA ALA A 69 0.95 -13.57 -7.90
C ALA A 69 1.13 -14.06 -6.45
N PHE A 70 0.18 -13.78 -5.54
CA PHE A 70 0.22 -14.33 -4.18
C PHE A 70 0.11 -15.87 -4.17
N ARG A 71 -0.64 -16.47 -5.09
CA ARG A 71 -0.77 -17.93 -5.21
C ARG A 71 0.51 -18.56 -5.74
N GLU A 72 1.06 -18.05 -6.83
CA GLU A 72 2.30 -18.55 -7.47
C GLU A 72 3.50 -18.48 -6.52
N ASN A 73 3.54 -17.49 -5.62
CA ASN A 73 4.60 -17.33 -4.61
C ASN A 73 4.31 -18.06 -3.29
N GLY A 74 3.21 -18.82 -3.19
CA GLY A 74 2.84 -19.55 -1.97
C GLY A 74 2.53 -18.66 -0.76
N LEU A 75 2.08 -17.42 -1.00
CA LEU A 75 1.74 -16.42 0.02
C LEU A 75 0.22 -16.36 0.30
N ASN A 76 -0.60 -17.04 -0.50
CA ASN A 76 -2.05 -17.05 -0.35
C ASN A 76 -2.51 -17.79 0.91
N SER A 77 -1.84 -18.90 1.28
CA SER A 77 -2.19 -19.78 2.41
C SER A 77 -1.53 -19.40 3.72
N LEU A 78 -0.63 -18.40 3.72
CA LEU A 78 0.06 -17.96 4.91
C LEU A 78 -0.87 -17.23 5.87
N GLU A 79 -0.62 -17.40 7.17
CA GLU A 79 -1.32 -16.67 8.21
C GLU A 79 -1.19 -15.15 7.98
N PRO A 80 -2.27 -14.37 8.17
CA PRO A 80 -2.26 -12.93 7.89
C PRO A 80 -1.13 -12.14 8.58
N ARG A 81 -0.78 -12.55 9.81
CA ARG A 81 0.25 -11.90 10.63
C ARG A 81 1.68 -12.36 10.32
N MET A 82 1.85 -13.36 9.45
CA MET A 82 3.17 -13.80 9.06
C MET A 82 3.91 -12.70 8.31
N GLU A 83 5.16 -12.49 8.71
CA GLU A 83 6.07 -11.54 8.09
C GLU A 83 6.93 -12.22 7.03
N ILE A 84 7.27 -11.47 5.98
CA ILE A 84 8.25 -11.85 4.97
C ILE A 84 9.34 -10.78 4.90
N ASN A 85 10.54 -11.21 4.53
CA ASN A 85 11.69 -10.32 4.37
C ASN A 85 11.74 -9.67 2.97
N ILE A 86 12.61 -8.67 2.82
CA ILE A 86 12.79 -7.90 1.58
C ILE A 86 12.97 -8.80 0.34
N PRO A 87 13.87 -9.82 0.30
CA PRO A 87 14.05 -10.63 -0.90
C PRO A 87 12.80 -11.40 -1.33
N ARG A 88 12.01 -11.88 -0.34
CA ARG A 88 10.75 -12.58 -0.64
C ARG A 88 9.67 -11.61 -1.13
N LEU A 89 9.64 -10.39 -0.60
CA LEU A 89 8.77 -9.33 -1.11
C LEU A 89 9.16 -8.90 -2.53
N GLU A 90 10.45 -8.70 -2.78
CA GLU A 90 10.99 -8.39 -4.11
C GLU A 90 10.62 -9.48 -5.12
N THR A 91 10.77 -10.75 -4.76
CA THR A 91 10.35 -11.88 -5.62
C THR A 91 8.86 -11.80 -5.99
N LEU A 92 7.98 -11.51 -5.03
CA LEU A 92 6.56 -11.29 -5.29
C LEU A 92 6.35 -10.12 -6.26
N VAL A 93 6.96 -8.96 -5.99
CA VAL A 93 6.80 -7.75 -6.81
C VAL A 93 7.31 -7.96 -8.24
N THR A 94 8.51 -8.52 -8.40
CA THR A 94 9.10 -8.86 -9.70
C THR A 94 8.18 -9.81 -10.47
N SER A 95 7.60 -10.81 -9.80
CA SER A 95 6.67 -11.74 -10.46
C SER A 95 5.43 -11.05 -11.02
N ILE A 96 4.87 -10.05 -10.31
CA ILE A 96 3.71 -9.26 -10.77
C ILE A 96 4.04 -8.54 -12.08
N TYR A 97 5.15 -7.80 -12.11
CA TYR A 97 5.52 -7.02 -13.29
C TYR A 97 6.05 -7.87 -14.44
N PHE A 98 6.71 -8.98 -14.14
CA PHE A 98 7.13 -9.95 -15.15
C PHE A 98 5.92 -10.55 -15.87
N GLN A 99 4.89 -10.97 -15.12
CA GLN A 99 3.65 -11.48 -15.71
C GLN A 99 2.87 -10.38 -16.47
N LEU A 100 2.91 -9.13 -15.98
CA LEU A 100 2.34 -7.99 -16.70
C LEU A 100 3.03 -7.78 -18.07
N ASN A 101 4.36 -7.72 -18.10
CA ASN A 101 5.13 -7.50 -19.33
C ASN A 101 4.93 -8.58 -20.39
N LYS A 102 4.64 -9.83 -19.98
CA LYS A 102 4.26 -10.90 -20.92
C LYS A 102 2.94 -10.66 -21.65
N ARG A 103 2.04 -9.87 -21.07
CA ARG A 103 0.70 -9.59 -21.59
C ARG A 103 0.62 -8.27 -22.34
N LEU A 104 1.51 -7.33 -22.02
CA LEU A 104 1.60 -6.05 -22.69
C LEU A 104 2.25 -6.19 -24.09
N PRO A 105 1.80 -5.41 -25.09
CA PRO A 105 2.54 -5.25 -26.34
C PRO A 105 3.97 -4.76 -26.06
N SER A 106 4.94 -5.13 -26.91
CA SER A 106 6.35 -4.76 -26.75
C SER A 106 6.58 -3.25 -26.63
N THR A 107 5.75 -2.44 -27.29
CA THR A 107 5.80 -0.96 -27.25
C THR A 107 5.26 -0.35 -25.95
N GLN A 108 4.63 -1.16 -25.09
CA GLN A 108 3.99 -0.73 -23.84
C GLN A 108 4.60 -1.40 -22.61
N GLN A 109 5.65 -2.22 -22.79
CA GLN A 109 6.32 -2.86 -21.67
C GLN A 109 6.92 -1.82 -20.72
N ILE A 110 6.82 -2.12 -19.43
CA ILE A 110 7.40 -1.30 -18.38
C ILE A 110 8.84 -1.73 -18.09
N ASP A 111 9.64 -0.79 -17.58
CA ASP A 111 10.94 -1.12 -17.01
C ASP A 111 10.73 -1.94 -15.72
N LEU A 112 11.12 -3.22 -15.78
CA LEU A 112 10.89 -4.19 -14.72
C LEU A 112 11.65 -3.82 -13.44
N ASP A 113 12.91 -3.46 -13.57
CA ASP A 113 13.81 -3.20 -12.43
C ASP A 113 13.41 -1.91 -11.73
N GLN A 114 13.11 -0.87 -12.52
CA GLN A 114 12.65 0.42 -11.99
C GLN A 114 11.29 0.28 -11.29
N CYS A 115 10.30 -0.39 -11.90
CA CYS A 115 8.98 -0.54 -11.30
C CYS A 115 9.02 -1.40 -10.03
N THR A 116 9.85 -2.44 -10.03
CA THR A 116 10.07 -3.29 -8.85
C THR A 116 10.66 -2.48 -7.70
N THR A 117 11.74 -1.73 -7.96
CA THR A 117 12.41 -0.90 -6.96
C THR A 117 11.48 0.15 -6.37
N LEU A 118 10.71 0.86 -7.22
CA LEU A 118 9.78 1.88 -6.76
C LEU A 118 8.65 1.31 -5.89
N LEU A 119 8.04 0.19 -6.31
CA LEU A 119 6.98 -0.44 -5.52
C LEU A 119 7.52 -1.02 -4.21
N LEU A 120 8.67 -1.69 -4.25
CA LEU A 120 9.32 -2.25 -3.06
C LEU A 120 9.58 -1.15 -2.02
N ASN A 121 10.23 -0.05 -2.45
CA ASN A 121 10.55 1.06 -1.56
C ASN A 121 9.30 1.75 -1.00
N TRP A 122 8.25 1.90 -1.80
CA TRP A 122 6.98 2.46 -1.32
C TRP A 122 6.31 1.56 -0.27
N LEU A 123 6.31 0.23 -0.47
CA LEU A 123 5.77 -0.73 0.49
C LEU A 123 6.57 -0.75 1.79
N MET A 124 7.91 -0.76 1.71
CA MET A 124 8.77 -0.73 2.90
C MET A 124 8.58 0.56 3.69
N SER A 125 8.55 1.71 3.02
CA SER A 125 8.31 2.98 3.71
C SER A 125 6.92 3.06 4.36
N ALA A 126 5.91 2.40 3.80
CA ALA A 126 4.55 2.41 4.35
C ALA A 126 4.35 1.41 5.50
N TYR A 127 5.04 0.27 5.49
CA TYR A 127 4.76 -0.86 6.38
C TYR A 127 5.92 -1.34 7.25
N ASP A 128 7.12 -0.80 7.06
CA ASP A 128 8.30 -1.06 7.88
C ASP A 128 9.04 0.25 8.22
N PRO A 129 8.37 1.20 8.90
CA PRO A 129 8.98 2.50 9.25
C PRO A 129 10.13 2.37 10.26
N GLU A 130 10.23 1.22 10.95
CA GLU A 130 11.30 0.91 11.90
C GLU A 130 12.52 0.24 11.23
N ASP A 131 12.50 0.07 9.90
CA ASP A 131 13.60 -0.50 9.09
C ASP A 131 14.04 -1.89 9.58
N THR A 132 13.06 -2.74 9.91
CA THR A 132 13.30 -4.12 10.39
C THR A 132 13.63 -5.10 9.27
N GLY A 133 13.40 -4.71 8.02
CA GLY A 133 13.52 -5.53 6.82
C GLY A 133 12.40 -6.55 6.65
N LYS A 134 11.26 -6.34 7.33
CA LYS A 134 10.13 -7.29 7.35
C LYS A 134 8.80 -6.58 7.23
N VAL A 135 7.86 -7.23 6.53
CA VAL A 135 6.48 -6.75 6.40
C VAL A 135 5.49 -7.91 6.46
N ARG A 136 4.30 -7.65 7.00
CA ARG A 136 3.23 -8.65 7.07
C ARG A 136 2.64 -8.92 5.70
N VAL A 137 2.38 -10.20 5.41
CA VAL A 137 1.73 -10.63 4.15
C VAL A 137 0.37 -9.94 3.97
N PHE A 138 -0.39 -9.76 5.06
CA PHE A 138 -1.67 -9.07 5.01
C PHE A 138 -1.55 -7.60 4.60
N SER A 139 -0.55 -6.88 5.11
CA SER A 139 -0.26 -5.49 4.73
C SER A 139 -0.06 -5.34 3.22
N ILE A 140 0.76 -6.23 2.64
CA ILE A 140 1.03 -6.23 1.19
C ILE A 140 -0.24 -6.56 0.40
N LYS A 141 -1.04 -7.55 0.84
CA LYS A 141 -2.32 -7.88 0.20
C LYS A 141 -3.26 -6.67 0.16
N ILE A 142 -3.41 -5.96 1.28
CA ILE A 142 -4.27 -4.78 1.36
C ILE A 142 -3.75 -3.63 0.48
N ALA A 143 -2.45 -3.33 0.53
CA ALA A 143 -1.85 -2.28 -0.27
C ALA A 143 -2.03 -2.52 -1.77
N LEU A 144 -1.67 -3.72 -2.25
CA LEU A 144 -1.77 -4.08 -3.66
C LEU A 144 -3.23 -4.17 -4.12
N ALA A 145 -4.11 -4.79 -3.32
CA ALA A 145 -5.53 -4.84 -3.65
C ALA A 145 -6.19 -3.44 -3.66
N THR A 146 -5.66 -2.48 -2.91
CA THR A 146 -6.16 -1.10 -2.90
C THR A 146 -5.64 -0.32 -4.10
N MET A 147 -4.37 -0.52 -4.48
CA MET A 147 -3.69 0.26 -5.50
C MET A 147 -3.78 -0.36 -6.91
N CYS A 148 -4.17 -1.62 -7.07
CA CYS A 148 -4.33 -2.22 -8.39
C CYS A 148 -5.48 -1.57 -9.19
N SER A 149 -5.47 -1.75 -10.50
CA SER A 149 -6.61 -1.46 -11.37
C SER A 149 -7.76 -2.48 -11.18
N GLY A 150 -8.96 -2.13 -11.65
CA GLY A 150 -10.11 -3.01 -11.64
C GLY A 150 -11.37 -2.38 -11.07
N LYS A 151 -12.49 -3.10 -11.15
CA LYS A 151 -13.77 -2.65 -10.60
C LYS A 151 -13.69 -2.59 -9.08
N LEU A 152 -14.22 -1.52 -8.49
CA LEU A 152 -14.25 -1.35 -7.03
C LEU A 152 -14.87 -2.57 -6.33
N MET A 153 -15.97 -3.12 -6.87
CA MET A 153 -16.64 -4.27 -6.29
C MET A 153 -15.76 -5.52 -6.22
N ASP A 154 -14.90 -5.77 -7.20
CA ASP A 154 -14.05 -6.97 -7.20
C ASP A 154 -12.93 -6.84 -6.15
N LYS A 155 -12.39 -5.63 -6.02
CA LYS A 155 -11.40 -5.29 -4.99
C LYS A 155 -12.00 -5.39 -3.59
N LEU A 156 -13.22 -4.87 -3.39
CA LEU A 156 -13.94 -4.99 -2.12
C LEU A 156 -14.28 -6.44 -1.77
N ARG A 157 -14.71 -7.26 -2.74
CA ARG A 157 -14.94 -8.70 -2.51
C ARG A 157 -13.68 -9.43 -2.09
N TYR A 158 -12.55 -9.14 -2.74
CA TYR A 158 -11.27 -9.72 -2.36
C TYR A 158 -10.86 -9.29 -0.95
N ILE A 159 -10.89 -8.00 -0.63
CA ILE A 159 -10.54 -7.51 0.71
C ILE A 159 -11.47 -8.12 1.77
N PHE A 160 -12.78 -8.19 1.49
CA PHE A 160 -13.76 -8.78 2.40
C PHE A 160 -13.48 -10.26 2.67
N SER A 161 -13.06 -11.03 1.67
CA SER A 161 -12.72 -12.45 1.86
C SER A 161 -11.50 -12.65 2.77
N LEU A 162 -10.64 -11.64 2.93
CA LEU A 162 -9.52 -11.70 3.87
C LEU A 162 -9.96 -11.45 5.32
N ILE A 163 -11.08 -10.75 5.53
CA ILE A 163 -11.55 -10.31 6.86
C ILE A 163 -12.82 -11.00 7.34
N CYS A 164 -13.42 -11.88 6.53
CA CYS A 164 -14.55 -12.69 6.95
C CYS A 164 -14.11 -14.05 7.54
N ASP A 165 -15.07 -14.75 8.16
CA ASP A 165 -14.97 -16.15 8.52
C ASP A 165 -15.45 -17.06 7.37
N ASN A 166 -15.47 -18.38 7.60
CA ASN A 166 -15.91 -19.36 6.61
C ASN A 166 -17.42 -19.28 6.30
N ASN A 167 -18.20 -18.58 7.13
CA ASN A 167 -19.63 -18.35 6.92
C ASN A 167 -19.89 -17.04 6.15
N GLY A 168 -18.84 -16.30 5.79
CA GLY A 168 -18.96 -15.01 5.12
C GLY A 168 -19.30 -13.85 6.07
N LEU A 169 -19.16 -14.05 7.39
CA LEU A 169 -19.41 -13.01 8.39
C LEU A 169 -18.13 -12.23 8.69
N LEU A 170 -18.26 -10.92 8.84
CA LEU A 170 -17.13 -10.05 9.19
C LEU A 170 -16.57 -10.43 10.57
N VAL A 171 -15.25 -10.61 10.65
CA VAL A 171 -14.57 -10.84 11.93
C VAL A 171 -14.01 -9.51 12.44
N GLN A 172 -14.51 -9.04 13.59
CA GLN A 172 -14.17 -7.72 14.14
C GLN A 172 -12.66 -7.49 14.32
N SER A 173 -11.92 -8.50 14.82
CA SER A 173 -10.47 -8.41 14.99
C SER A 173 -9.74 -8.28 13.64
N LYS A 174 -10.17 -9.02 12.62
CA LYS A 174 -9.62 -8.89 11.26
C LYS A 174 -9.98 -7.56 10.61
N PHE A 175 -11.16 -7.02 10.89
CA PHE A 175 -11.56 -5.69 10.46
C PHE A 175 -10.68 -4.60 11.10
N ALA A 176 -10.38 -4.71 12.39
CA ALA A 176 -9.45 -3.83 13.06
C ALA A 176 -8.04 -3.91 12.45
N ASP A 177 -7.55 -5.12 12.17
CA ASP A 177 -6.28 -5.34 11.47
C ASP A 177 -6.33 -4.70 10.06
N PHE A 178 -7.41 -4.86 9.30
CA PHE A 178 -7.60 -4.21 8.00
C PHE A 178 -7.53 -2.69 8.08
N LEU A 179 -8.22 -2.07 9.05
CA LEU A 179 -8.19 -0.62 9.23
C LEU A 179 -6.78 -0.11 9.52
N ARG A 180 -5.96 -0.87 10.28
CA ARG A 180 -4.54 -0.51 10.45
C ARG A 180 -3.80 -0.53 9.14
N GLU A 181 -3.98 -1.58 8.32
CA GLU A 181 -3.23 -1.70 7.06
C GLU A 181 -3.66 -0.71 5.99
N ILE A 182 -4.97 -0.53 5.81
CA ILE A 182 -5.52 0.31 4.74
C ILE A 182 -5.22 1.79 4.98
N LEU A 183 -5.19 2.22 6.25
CA LEU A 183 -4.89 3.61 6.61
C LEU A 183 -3.41 3.95 6.49
N GLN A 184 -2.51 2.97 6.37
CA GLN A 184 -1.12 3.26 5.97
C GLN A 184 -1.00 3.76 4.52
N VAL A 185 -1.93 3.36 3.63
CA VAL A 185 -1.93 3.81 2.23
C VAL A 185 -2.06 5.34 2.13
N PRO A 186 -3.08 6.01 2.72
CA PRO A 186 -3.12 7.47 2.75
C PRO A 186 -2.00 8.10 3.60
N CYS A 187 -1.56 7.45 4.69
CA CYS A 187 -0.39 7.93 5.44
C CYS A 187 0.87 8.04 4.57
N SER A 188 1.08 7.08 3.65
CA SER A 188 2.24 7.05 2.73
C SER A 188 2.32 8.24 1.76
N VAL A 189 1.23 9.03 1.65
CA VAL A 189 1.18 10.26 0.85
C VAL A 189 0.92 11.50 1.72
N HIS A 190 1.30 11.41 3.00
CA HIS A 190 1.21 12.48 4.00
C HIS A 190 -0.22 12.96 4.28
N GLU A 191 -1.19 12.05 4.25
CA GLU A 191 -2.60 12.35 4.58
C GLU A 191 -3.02 11.77 5.94
N SER A 192 -2.05 11.35 6.77
CA SER A 192 -2.28 10.83 8.13
C SER A 192 -3.04 11.77 9.07
N PRO A 193 -2.95 13.13 8.97
CA PRO A 193 -3.75 14.00 9.82
C PRO A 193 -5.26 13.86 9.58
N THR A 194 -5.66 13.48 8.36
CA THR A 194 -7.07 13.24 8.01
C THR A 194 -7.45 11.77 8.14
N PHE A 195 -6.58 10.87 7.65
CA PHE A 195 -6.88 9.45 7.48
C PHE A 195 -5.90 8.56 8.28
N GLY A 196 -5.67 8.90 9.54
CA GLY A 196 -4.84 8.12 10.45
C GLY A 196 -5.65 7.07 11.22
N TYR A 197 -5.03 5.91 11.49
CA TYR A 197 -5.61 4.89 12.34
C TYR A 197 -5.70 5.36 13.81
N ARG A 198 -6.76 4.93 14.50
CA ARG A 198 -6.97 5.13 15.93
C ARG A 198 -7.52 3.83 16.53
N ASP A 199 -7.10 3.47 17.74
CA ASP A 199 -7.46 2.18 18.34
C ASP A 199 -8.96 1.99 18.54
N ASN A 200 -9.69 3.08 18.79
CA ASN A 200 -11.15 3.05 18.95
C ASN A 200 -11.92 3.12 17.62
N LEU A 201 -11.25 3.30 16.48
CA LEU A 201 -11.89 3.43 15.17
C LEU A 201 -12.76 2.21 14.80
N PRO A 202 -12.27 0.96 14.95
CA PRO A 202 -13.06 -0.21 14.55
C PRO A 202 -14.39 -0.29 15.31
N THR A 203 -14.36 -0.08 16.63
CA THR A 203 -15.54 -0.07 17.50
C THR A 203 -16.50 1.05 17.11
N SER A 204 -15.99 2.26 16.87
CA SER A 204 -16.83 3.41 16.48
C SER A 204 -17.56 3.24 15.15
N ILE A 205 -17.05 2.40 14.24
CA ILE A 205 -17.68 2.14 12.94
C ILE A 205 -18.76 1.07 13.05
N ILE A 206 -18.54 0.05 13.89
CA ILE A 206 -19.46 -1.09 14.03
C ILE A 206 -20.62 -0.76 14.98
N ASP A 207 -20.32 -0.05 16.06
CA ASP A 207 -21.29 0.27 17.12
C ASP A 207 -21.94 1.65 16.94
N GLY A 208 -21.62 2.34 15.83
CA GLY A 208 -22.08 3.69 15.49
C GLY A 208 -23.54 3.77 15.04
#